data_AF-A0A6A5SX08-F1
#
_entry.id   AF-A0A6A5SX08-F1
#
_cell.length_a   1.000
_cell.length_b   1.000
_cell.length_c   1.000
_cell.angle_alpha   90.00
_cell.angle_beta   90.00
_cell.angle_gamma   90.00
#
_symmetry.space_group_name_H-M   'P 1'
#
loop_
_entity.id
_entity.type
_entity.pdbx_description
1 polymer ?
#
loop_
_entity_poly.entity_id
_entity_poly.type
_entity_poly.pdbx_seq_one_letter_code
_entity_poly.pdbx_strand_id
1 'polypeptide(L)'
;YNGLDWERVPHLEKRQKEHSRGAPSWIYRHGWPFYYQTNKRNYWLCCYYHINKKLGGKYDAGSTSAAATHLGKGVRSHGMSAAGPVRFSRDPNQGTLVALMRDSNVKVSQSIANEISLSFAKRKFLDALADWVAAKNQSLRVIEMPTF
;
A
#
# COMPACT_ATOMS: atom_id res chain seq x y z
N TYR A 1 18.91 3.47 -11.51
CA TYR A 1 18.08 4.69 -11.56
C TYR A 1 17.04 4.67 -12.68
N ASN A 2 16.88 3.58 -13.45
CA ASN A 2 15.82 3.46 -14.46
C ASN A 2 14.45 3.61 -13.80
N GLY A 3 13.57 4.43 -14.38
CA GLY A 3 12.22 4.71 -13.86
C GLY A 3 12.16 5.79 -12.75
N LEU A 4 13.31 6.39 -12.38
CA LEU A 4 13.32 7.57 -11.51
C LEU A 4 13.08 8.82 -12.35
N ASP A 5 11.95 9.47 -12.11
CA ASP A 5 11.65 10.82 -12.59
C ASP A 5 12.32 11.87 -11.67
N TRP A 6 13.35 12.55 -12.21
CA TRP A 6 14.15 13.56 -11.50
C TRP A 6 13.42 14.89 -11.28
N GLU A 7 12.43 15.23 -12.12
CA GLU A 7 11.67 16.47 -11.98
C GLU A 7 10.87 16.49 -10.67
N ARG A 8 10.48 15.31 -10.18
CA ARG A 8 9.80 15.14 -8.90
C ARG A 8 10.71 15.19 -7.69
N VAL A 9 12.02 15.11 -7.89
CA VAL A 9 13.01 15.10 -6.82
C VAL A 9 14.21 16.01 -7.13
N PRO A 10 13.98 17.31 -7.41
CA PRO A 10 15.03 18.21 -7.90
C PRO A 10 16.12 18.48 -6.86
N HIS A 11 15.84 18.22 -5.58
CA HIS A 11 16.76 18.40 -4.45
C HIS A 11 17.62 17.15 -4.16
N LEU A 12 17.48 16.10 -4.99
CA LEU A 12 18.17 14.83 -4.81
C LEU A 12 19.23 14.64 -5.90
N GLU A 13 20.38 14.13 -5.49
CA GLU A 13 21.48 13.82 -6.39
C GLU A 13 21.77 12.31 -6.38
N LYS A 14 22.41 11.82 -7.44
CA LYS A 14 22.92 10.45 -7.44
C LYS A 14 23.95 10.28 -6.31
N ARG A 15 23.80 9.24 -5.50
CA ARG A 15 24.81 8.89 -4.49
C ARG A 15 26.14 8.56 -5.17
N GLN A 16 27.23 9.15 -4.70
CA GLN A 16 28.58 8.83 -5.17
C GLN A 16 28.99 7.40 -4.78
N LYS A 17 29.73 6.71 -5.67
CA LYS A 17 30.14 5.31 -5.51
C LYS A 17 30.98 5.09 -4.24
N GLU A 18 31.85 6.02 -3.89
CA GLU A 18 32.73 5.96 -2.71
C GLU A 18 31.96 5.82 -1.39
N HIS A 19 30.72 6.32 -1.34
CA HIS A 19 29.87 6.17 -0.17
C HIS A 19 29.20 4.79 -0.07
N SER A 20 29.29 3.93 -1.10
CA SER A 20 28.66 2.61 -1.13
C SER A 20 29.57 1.56 -0.50
N ARG A 21 29.57 1.46 0.83
CA ARG A 21 30.31 0.42 1.55
C ARG A 21 29.48 -0.87 1.68
N GLY A 22 30.07 -2.01 1.32
CA GLY A 22 29.51 -3.35 1.52
C GLY A 22 28.53 -3.83 0.44
N ALA A 23 28.11 -5.10 0.54
CA ALA A 23 27.11 -5.67 -0.32
C ALA A 23 25.76 -4.94 -0.13
N PRO A 24 25.10 -4.48 -1.21
CA PRO A 24 23.85 -3.74 -1.08
C PRO A 24 22.75 -4.64 -0.51
N SER A 25 22.13 -4.18 0.58
CA SER A 25 20.92 -4.79 1.15
C SER A 25 19.83 -5.00 0.09
N TRP A 26 19.00 -6.05 0.27
CA TRP A 26 17.96 -6.43 -0.68
C TRP A 26 16.98 -5.29 -1.04
N ILE A 27 16.82 -4.31 -0.14
CA ILE A 27 15.99 -3.12 -0.35
C ILE A 27 16.40 -2.32 -1.59
N TYR A 28 17.67 -2.36 -2.01
CA TYR A 28 18.18 -1.64 -3.17
C TYR A 28 17.70 -2.23 -4.51
N ARG A 29 17.06 -3.41 -4.49
CA ARG A 29 16.30 -3.93 -5.64
C ARG A 29 14.97 -3.21 -5.84
N HIS A 30 14.49 -2.51 -4.80
CA HIS A 30 13.16 -1.90 -4.73
C HIS A 30 13.20 -0.38 -4.53
N GLY A 31 14.35 0.25 -4.78
CA GLY A 31 14.49 1.69 -4.64
C GLY A 31 15.90 2.18 -4.97
N TRP A 32 16.06 3.50 -4.97
CA TRP A 32 17.30 4.14 -5.40
C TRP A 32 18.01 4.80 -4.22
N PRO A 33 19.33 4.59 -4.05
CA PRO A 33 20.11 5.42 -3.17
C PRO A 33 20.24 6.82 -3.78
N PHE A 34 20.25 7.86 -2.96
CA PHE A 34 20.51 9.22 -3.40
C PHE A 34 21.17 10.02 -2.29
N TYR A 35 21.84 11.10 -2.66
CA TYR A 35 22.34 12.09 -1.72
C TYR A 35 21.31 13.23 -1.62
N TYR A 36 20.94 13.58 -0.40
CA TYR A 36 20.06 14.71 -0.15
C TYR A 36 20.92 15.93 0.21
N GLN A 37 21.01 16.89 -0.71
CA GLN A 37 21.86 18.07 -0.57
C GLN A 37 21.58 18.84 0.73
N THR A 38 20.31 19.09 1.04
CA THR A 38 19.89 19.88 2.22
C THR A 38 20.33 19.24 3.53
N ASN A 39 20.15 17.91 3.65
CA ASN A 39 20.48 17.19 4.88
C ASN A 39 21.91 16.67 4.90
N LYS A 40 22.67 16.87 3.82
CA LYS A 40 24.03 16.38 3.59
C LYS A 40 24.21 14.89 3.92
N ARG A 41 23.21 14.07 3.58
CA ARG A 41 23.14 12.64 3.96
C ARG A 41 22.61 11.76 2.84
N ASN A 42 22.96 10.48 2.90
CA ASN A 42 22.47 9.47 1.98
C ASN A 42 21.10 8.94 2.43
N TYR A 43 20.19 8.86 1.48
CA TYR A 43 18.84 8.32 1.66
C TYR A 43 18.55 7.28 0.58
N TRP A 44 17.48 6.53 0.79
CA TRP A 44 16.93 5.56 -0.13
C TRP A 44 15.48 5.95 -0.45
N LEU A 45 15.13 5.95 -1.74
CA LEU A 45 13.78 6.25 -2.23
C LEU A 45 13.12 4.97 -2.73
N CYS A 46 11.95 4.65 -2.19
CA CYS A 46 11.13 3.54 -2.65
C CYS A 46 10.66 3.76 -4.10
N CYS A 47 10.95 2.81 -4.99
CA CYS A 47 10.56 2.94 -6.40
C CYS A 47 9.04 2.90 -6.58
N TYR A 48 8.33 2.09 -5.79
CA TYR A 48 6.89 1.96 -5.89
C TYR A 48 6.15 3.22 -5.46
N TYR A 49 6.58 3.87 -4.39
CA TYR A 49 6.00 5.15 -3.97
C TYR A 49 6.26 6.22 -5.03
N HIS A 50 7.47 6.24 -5.60
CA HIS A 50 7.80 7.16 -6.67
C HIS A 50 6.91 6.94 -7.91
N ILE A 51 6.88 5.73 -8.45
CA ILE A 51 6.11 5.40 -9.67
C ILE A 51 4.62 5.69 -9.49
N ASN A 52 4.06 5.38 -8.32
CA ASN A 52 2.65 5.64 -8.01
C ASN A 52 2.35 7.09 -7.57
N LYS A 53 3.34 7.99 -7.69
CA LYS A 53 3.22 9.42 -7.31
C LYS A 53 2.73 9.65 -5.87
N LYS A 54 3.06 8.73 -4.96
CA LYS A 54 2.71 8.83 -3.53
C LYS A 54 3.69 9.76 -2.80
N LEU A 55 3.18 10.47 -1.79
CA LEU A 55 4.01 11.23 -0.86
C LEU A 55 4.77 10.28 0.09
N GLY A 56 6.00 10.62 0.43
CA GLY A 56 6.86 9.85 1.35
C GLY A 56 7.77 8.83 0.65
N GLY A 57 8.00 7.68 1.29
CA GLY A 57 8.84 6.60 0.72
C GLY A 57 10.36 6.86 0.77
N LYS A 58 10.79 7.91 1.49
CA LYS A 58 12.19 8.28 1.70
C LYS A 58 12.67 7.80 3.06
N TYR A 59 13.79 7.08 3.11
CA TYR A 59 14.36 6.50 4.33
C TYR A 59 15.87 6.73 4.38
N ASP A 60 16.44 6.82 5.58
CA ASP A 60 17.90 6.95 5.75
C ASP A 60 18.62 5.71 5.17
N ALA A 61 19.63 5.93 4.32
CA ALA A 61 20.36 4.83 3.69
C ALA A 61 21.32 4.10 4.64
N GLY A 62 21.66 4.72 5.78
CA GLY A 62 22.47 4.12 6.85
C GLY A 62 21.68 3.19 7.77
N SER A 63 20.35 3.23 7.74
CA SER A 63 19.47 2.36 8.53
C SER A 63 18.46 1.63 7.62
N THR A 64 18.88 0.46 7.13
CA THR A 64 18.08 -0.32 6.17
C THR A 64 16.81 -0.92 6.78
N SER A 65 16.73 -1.01 8.11
CA SER A 65 15.58 -1.59 8.82
C SER A 65 14.29 -0.82 8.58
N ALA A 66 14.35 0.52 8.54
CA ALA A 66 13.17 1.35 8.28
C ALA A 66 12.62 1.15 6.86
N ALA A 67 13.52 1.07 5.87
CA ALA A 67 13.16 0.79 4.48
C ALA A 67 12.62 -0.64 4.31
N ALA A 68 13.22 -1.63 5.00
CA ALA A 68 12.73 -3.01 5.00
C ALA A 68 11.33 -3.13 5.61
N THR A 69 11.10 -2.49 6.76
CA THR A 69 9.78 -2.42 7.40
C THR A 69 8.75 -1.72 6.51
N HIS A 70 9.14 -0.66 5.81
CA HIS A 70 8.29 0.00 4.82
C HIS A 70 7.88 -0.93 3.67
N LEU A 71 8.85 -1.63 3.07
CA LEU A 71 8.62 -2.57 1.99
C LEU A 71 7.73 -3.74 2.41
N GLY A 72 7.83 -4.18 3.67
CA GLY A 72 7.01 -5.26 4.23
C GLY A 72 5.54 -4.88 4.50
N LYS A 73 5.16 -3.61 4.39
CA LYS A 73 3.77 -3.19 4.61
C LYS A 73 2.85 -3.75 3.51
N GLY A 74 1.63 -4.14 3.90
CA GLY A 74 0.56 -4.65 3.03
C GLY A 74 -0.08 -3.63 2.10
N VAL A 75 0.70 -2.74 1.50
CA VAL A 75 0.17 -1.69 0.64
C VAL A 75 0.09 -2.22 -0.78
N ARG A 76 -1.06 -1.96 -1.43
CA ARG A 76 -1.32 -2.24 -2.84
C ARG A 76 -0.37 -1.43 -3.73
N SER A 77 0.85 -1.93 -3.90
CA SER A 77 1.91 -1.47 -4.81
C SER A 77 3.26 -2.10 -4.44
N HIS A 78 3.46 -2.50 -3.18
CA HIS A 78 4.69 -3.14 -2.71
C HIS A 78 4.44 -3.81 -1.37
N GLY A 79 4.94 -5.03 -1.26
CA GLY A 79 4.78 -5.88 -0.11
C GLY A 79 5.83 -6.95 -0.24
N MET A 80 7.07 -6.56 0.05
CA MET A 80 8.27 -7.32 -0.23
C MET A 80 9.00 -7.56 1.08
N SER A 81 9.56 -8.75 1.20
CA SER A 81 10.53 -9.14 2.22
C SER A 81 11.84 -9.52 1.54
N ALA A 82 12.88 -9.78 2.33
CA ALA A 82 14.13 -10.36 1.83
C ALA A 82 13.91 -11.68 1.06
N ALA A 83 12.88 -12.46 1.44
CA ALA A 83 12.51 -13.72 0.82
C ALA A 83 11.59 -13.57 -0.41
N GLY A 84 11.15 -12.35 -0.74
CA GLY A 84 10.25 -12.06 -1.86
C GLY A 84 8.89 -11.50 -1.43
N PRO A 85 7.88 -11.56 -2.33
CA PRO A 85 6.57 -10.98 -2.07
C PRO A 85 5.90 -11.54 -0.82
N VAL A 86 5.52 -10.66 0.08
CA VAL A 86 4.74 -10.98 1.27
C VAL A 86 3.29 -11.20 0.85
N ARG A 87 2.76 -12.37 1.15
CA ARG A 87 1.33 -12.64 1.01
C ARG A 87 0.61 -12.02 2.21
N PHE A 88 -0.08 -10.93 1.97
CA PHE A 88 -1.04 -10.44 2.96
C PHE A 88 -2.27 -11.33 2.85
N SER A 89 -2.50 -12.14 3.87
CA SER A 89 -3.83 -12.73 4.04
C SER A 89 -4.81 -11.57 4.14
N ARG A 90 -5.83 -11.56 3.27
CA ARG A 90 -7.02 -10.78 3.61
C ARG A 90 -7.57 -11.38 4.90
N ASP A 91 -8.05 -10.54 5.79
CA ASP A 91 -8.87 -11.02 6.89
C ASP A 91 -9.98 -11.89 6.25
N PRO A 92 -10.18 -13.15 6.71
CA PRO A 92 -11.25 -14.00 6.21
C PRO A 92 -12.61 -13.27 6.20
N ASN A 93 -12.84 -12.42 7.22
CA ASN A 93 -14.06 -11.62 7.36
C ASN A 93 -14.11 -10.39 6.43
N GLN A 94 -13.10 -10.16 5.60
CA GLN A 94 -13.05 -9.10 4.58
C GLN A 94 -13.11 -9.63 3.14
N GLY A 95 -13.37 -10.93 2.96
CA GLY A 95 -13.71 -11.50 1.67
C GLY A 95 -15.05 -10.97 1.15
N THR A 96 -15.23 -10.95 -0.18
CA THR A 96 -16.60 -10.89 -0.72
C THR A 96 -17.35 -12.15 -0.27
N LEU A 97 -18.68 -12.12 -0.13
CA LEU A 97 -19.47 -13.31 0.20
C LEU A 97 -19.12 -14.50 -0.72
N VAL A 98 -18.84 -14.22 -2.00
CA VAL A 98 -18.36 -15.21 -2.98
C VAL A 98 -17.00 -15.81 -2.59
N ALA A 99 -16.07 -15.01 -2.06
CA ALA A 99 -14.77 -15.49 -1.59
C ALA A 99 -14.94 -16.43 -0.37
N LEU A 100 -15.75 -16.04 0.61
CA LEU A 100 -16.08 -16.87 1.78
C LEU A 100 -16.71 -18.21 1.39
N MET A 101 -17.65 -18.19 0.43
CA MET A 101 -18.28 -19.40 -0.09
C MET A 101 -17.25 -20.33 -0.75
N ARG A 102 -16.32 -19.78 -1.54
CA ARG A 102 -15.24 -20.57 -2.17
C ARG A 102 -14.29 -21.15 -1.14
N ASP A 103 -13.91 -20.38 -0.12
CA ASP A 103 -13.03 -20.84 0.97
C ASP A 103 -13.69 -21.95 1.80
N SER A 104 -15.03 -21.94 1.88
CA SER A 104 -15.84 -22.97 2.54
C SER A 104 -16.17 -24.16 1.61
N ASN A 105 -15.50 -24.26 0.46
CA ASN A 105 -15.71 -25.31 -0.56
C ASN A 105 -17.16 -25.38 -1.11
N VAL A 106 -17.92 -24.28 -1.02
CA VAL A 106 -19.24 -24.15 -1.62
C VAL A 106 -19.07 -23.84 -3.10
N LYS A 107 -19.66 -24.68 -3.97
CA LYS A 107 -19.67 -24.44 -5.42
C LYS A 107 -20.58 -23.25 -5.73
N VAL A 108 -20.00 -22.13 -6.14
CA VAL A 108 -20.73 -20.94 -6.60
C VAL A 108 -20.65 -20.85 -8.12
N SER A 109 -21.80 -20.87 -8.80
CA SER A 109 -21.85 -20.66 -10.25
C SER A 109 -21.46 -19.22 -10.62
N GLN A 110 -20.98 -19.01 -11.85
CA GLN A 110 -20.59 -17.67 -12.30
C GLN A 110 -21.76 -16.69 -12.29
N SER A 111 -22.98 -17.14 -12.62
CA SER A 111 -24.18 -16.29 -12.58
C SER A 111 -24.47 -15.80 -11.17
N ILE A 112 -24.46 -16.70 -10.18
CA ILE A 112 -24.66 -16.36 -8.76
C ILE A 112 -23.53 -15.45 -8.26
N ALA A 113 -22.29 -15.70 -8.64
CA ALA A 113 -21.16 -14.83 -8.28
C ALA A 113 -21.31 -13.42 -8.84
N ASN A 114 -21.80 -13.29 -10.08
CA ASN A 114 -22.08 -12.00 -10.70
C ASN A 114 -23.23 -11.27 -10.00
N GLU A 115 -24.31 -11.98 -9.70
CA GLU A 115 -25.47 -11.43 -8.98
C GLU A 115 -25.10 -10.93 -7.58
N ILE A 116 -24.35 -11.73 -6.81
CA ILE A 116 -23.83 -11.33 -5.48
C ILE A 116 -22.89 -10.12 -5.58
N SER A 117 -22.10 -10.03 -6.65
CA SER A 117 -21.20 -8.88 -6.87
C SER A 117 -21.97 -7.60 -7.23
N LEU A 118 -23.18 -7.72 -7.74
CA LEU A 118 -24.08 -6.61 -8.08
C LEU A 118 -24.94 -6.17 -6.89
N SER A 119 -25.29 -7.08 -5.98
CA SER A 119 -26.30 -6.84 -4.92
C SER A 119 -25.80 -5.97 -3.75
N PHE A 120 -24.51 -5.98 -3.41
CA PHE A 120 -23.97 -5.09 -2.37
C PHE A 120 -22.60 -4.53 -2.73
N ALA A 121 -22.56 -3.23 -3.04
CA ALA A 121 -21.32 -2.50 -3.28
C ALA A 121 -20.97 -1.63 -2.07
N LYS A 122 -19.95 -2.03 -1.29
CA LYS A 122 -19.46 -1.30 -0.10
C LYS A 122 -19.33 0.21 -0.32
N ARG A 123 -18.82 0.63 -1.48
CA ARG A 123 -18.69 2.07 -1.82
C ARG A 123 -20.05 2.74 -1.90
N LYS A 124 -21.00 2.19 -2.67
CA LYS A 124 -22.36 2.73 -2.78
C LYS A 124 -23.06 2.80 -1.42
N PHE A 125 -22.85 1.80 -0.56
CA PHE A 125 -23.38 1.82 0.80
C PHE A 125 -22.75 2.94 1.64
N LEU A 126 -21.42 3.09 1.63
CA LEU A 126 -20.74 4.15 2.37
C LEU A 126 -21.11 5.55 1.86
N ASP A 127 -21.25 5.72 0.54
CA ASP A 127 -21.68 6.98 -0.07
C ASP A 127 -23.11 7.31 0.36
N ALA A 128 -24.04 6.36 0.24
CA ALA A 128 -25.42 6.54 0.68
C ALA A 128 -25.55 6.77 2.21
N LEU A 129 -24.69 6.13 3.00
CA LEU A 129 -24.64 6.32 4.45
C LEU A 129 -24.13 7.73 4.79
N ALA A 130 -23.08 8.20 4.13
CA ALA A 130 -22.56 9.55 4.30
C ALA A 130 -23.61 10.59 3.90
N ASP A 131 -24.29 10.39 2.76
CA ASP A 131 -25.38 11.24 2.30
C ASP A 131 -26.53 11.27 3.30
N TRP A 132 -26.92 10.12 3.85
CA TRP A 132 -27.98 10.02 4.86
C TRP A 132 -27.62 10.74 6.16
N VAL A 133 -26.39 10.55 6.66
CA VAL A 133 -25.89 11.24 7.86
C VAL A 133 -25.91 12.75 7.65
N ALA A 134 -25.38 13.22 6.51
CA ALA A 134 -25.30 14.64 6.20
C ALA A 134 -26.68 15.27 5.98
N ALA A 135 -27.55 14.62 5.18
CA ALA A 135 -28.87 15.15 4.84
C ALA A 135 -29.84 15.18 6.02
N LYS A 136 -29.68 14.29 7.01
CA LYS A 136 -30.54 14.20 8.19
C LYS A 136 -29.91 14.73 9.47
N ASN A 137 -28.67 15.23 9.39
CA ASN A 137 -27.86 15.58 10.56
C ASN A 137 -27.87 14.47 11.62
N GLN A 138 -27.76 13.23 11.16
CA GLN A 138 -27.92 12.05 12.01
C GLN A 138 -26.72 11.90 12.94
N SER A 139 -26.97 11.47 14.18
CA SER A 139 -25.90 11.10 15.10
C SER A 139 -25.18 9.85 14.62
N LEU A 140 -23.84 9.88 14.65
CA LEU A 140 -23.00 8.70 14.40
C LEU A 140 -23.23 7.57 15.43
N ARG A 141 -23.87 7.86 16.57
CA ARG A 141 -24.24 6.80 17.53
C ARG A 141 -25.21 5.78 16.94
N VAL A 142 -25.96 6.15 15.90
CA VAL A 142 -26.93 5.24 15.27
C VAL A 142 -26.25 4.08 14.56
N ILE A 143 -25.03 4.28 14.05
CA ILE A 143 -24.24 3.21 13.43
C ILE A 143 -23.45 2.37 14.44
N GLU A 144 -23.48 2.76 15.72
CA GLU A 144 -22.87 2.02 16.83
C GLU A 144 -23.88 1.10 17.54
N MET A 145 -25.17 1.19 17.17
CA MET A 145 -26.21 0.35 17.74
C MET A 145 -26.11 -1.09 17.23
N PRO A 146 -26.34 -2.12 18.06
CA PRO A 146 -26.19 -3.53 17.67
C PRO A 146 -27.04 -4.00 16.48
N THR A 147 -28.07 -3.24 16.12
CA THR A 147 -29.05 -3.58 15.07
C THR A 147 -28.80 -2.87 13.74
N PHE A 148 -27.78 -2.01 13.66
CA PHE A 148 -27.33 -1.37 12.43
C PHE A 148 -26.19 -2.19 11.80
#